data_AF-A0A0W0RQT0-F1
#
_entry.id   AF-A0A0W0RQT0-F1
#
_cell.length_a   1.000
_cell.length_b   1.000
_cell.length_c   1.000
_cell.angle_alpha   90.00
_cell.angle_beta   90.00
_cell.angle_gamma   90.00
#
_symmetry.space_group_name_H-M   'P 1'
#
loop_
_entity.id
_entity.type
_entity.pdbx_description
1 polymer ?
#
loop_
_entity_poly.entity_id
_entity_poly.type
_entity_poly.pdbx_seq_one_letter_code
_entity_poly.pdbx_strand_id
1 'polypeptide(L)'
;MSSSNEFAVLVNQLHRSPNDPVLKQAVVQHLPKMMALAQENPMALYHLAHIYPPTSSQYKQTMRQAANLGCTNAMLVMCQILGKSTEPGDLKKAAHYVTMINKSDDSYIKEQAKLLVDEYPQLTRALQEQTKPNLSYSLAHRFFTPQQEKEESLELMQTVACKG
;
A
#
# COMPACT_ATOMS: atom_id res chain seq x y z
N MET A 1 12.89 -10.32 -23.23
CA MET A 1 12.17 -10.63 -21.97
C MET A 1 13.16 -10.51 -20.83
N SER A 2 12.74 -10.09 -19.63
CA SER A 2 13.67 -9.97 -18.48
C SER A 2 13.91 -11.33 -17.84
N SER A 3 15.09 -11.51 -17.21
CA SER A 3 15.43 -12.74 -16.49
C SER A 3 14.43 -13.10 -15.37
N SER A 4 13.69 -12.11 -14.87
CA SER A 4 12.66 -12.32 -13.86
C SER A 4 11.36 -12.88 -14.45
N ASN A 5 10.98 -12.45 -15.66
CA ASN A 5 9.80 -12.96 -16.35
C ASN A 5 10.00 -14.41 -16.80
N GLU A 6 11.21 -14.75 -17.27
CA GLU A 6 11.57 -16.13 -17.61
C GLU A 6 11.46 -17.07 -16.39
N PHE A 7 11.93 -16.62 -15.23
CA PHE A 7 11.77 -17.35 -13.98
C PHE A 7 10.29 -17.56 -13.62
N ALA A 8 9.46 -16.51 -13.76
CA ALA A 8 8.03 -16.61 -13.49
C ALA A 8 7.34 -17.64 -14.40
N VAL A 9 7.74 -17.72 -15.68
CA VAL A 9 7.24 -18.74 -16.61
C VAL A 9 7.63 -20.14 -16.15
N LEU A 10 8.88 -20.36 -15.74
CA LEU A 10 9.34 -21.66 -15.23
C LEU A 10 8.57 -22.10 -13.98
N VAL A 11 8.39 -21.20 -13.02
CA VAL A 11 7.62 -21.49 -11.80
C VAL A 11 6.16 -21.84 -12.12
N ASN A 12 5.54 -21.11 -13.04
CA ASN A 12 4.18 -21.40 -13.49
C ASN A 12 4.06 -22.76 -14.20
N GLN A 13 5.06 -23.15 -14.99
CA GLN A 13 5.11 -24.48 -15.60
C GLN A 13 5.26 -25.57 -14.53
N LEU A 14 6.12 -25.35 -13.53
CA LEU A 14 6.29 -26.28 -12.41
C LEU A 14 4.99 -26.46 -11.60
N HIS A 15 4.21 -25.39 -11.40
CA HIS A 15 2.89 -25.51 -10.75
C HIS A 15 1.90 -26.38 -11.53
N ARG A 16 1.97 -26.39 -12.86
CA ARG A 16 1.13 -27.23 -13.73
C ARG A 16 1.62 -28.68 -13.77
N SER A 17 2.92 -28.89 -13.59
CA SER A 17 3.56 -30.21 -13.59
C SER A 17 4.46 -30.41 -12.37
N PRO A 18 3.91 -30.52 -11.14
CA PRO A 18 4.70 -30.50 -9.90
C PRO A 18 5.65 -31.68 -9.71
N ASN A 19 5.49 -32.75 -10.50
CA ASN A 19 6.31 -33.95 -10.43
C ASN A 19 7.37 -34.03 -11.53
N ASP A 20 7.46 -33.03 -12.41
CA ASP A 20 8.49 -32.98 -13.45
C ASP A 20 9.87 -32.65 -12.84
N PRO A 21 10.83 -33.60 -12.89
CA PRO A 21 12.15 -33.39 -12.31
C PRO A 21 12.99 -32.38 -13.10
N VAL A 22 12.77 -32.24 -14.41
CA VAL A 22 13.50 -31.30 -15.27
C VAL A 22 13.10 -29.87 -14.92
N LEU A 23 11.80 -29.61 -14.75
CA LEU A 23 11.31 -28.30 -14.33
C LEU A 23 11.78 -27.92 -12.93
N LYS A 24 11.79 -28.88 -11.98
CA LYS A 24 12.36 -28.64 -10.64
C LYS A 24 13.83 -28.23 -10.73
N GLN A 25 14.62 -28.97 -11.50
CA GLN A 25 16.04 -28.68 -11.66
C GLN A 25 16.27 -27.32 -12.31
N ALA A 26 15.48 -26.95 -13.33
CA ALA A 26 15.57 -25.64 -13.97
C ALA A 26 15.26 -24.50 -12.98
N VAL A 27 14.17 -24.60 -12.21
CA VAL A 27 13.83 -23.58 -11.19
C VAL A 27 14.96 -23.44 -10.16
N VAL A 28 15.53 -24.55 -9.67
CA VAL A 28 16.64 -24.54 -8.71
C VAL A 28 17.88 -23.88 -9.31
N GLN A 29 18.20 -24.13 -10.58
CA GLN A 29 19.35 -23.51 -11.26
C GLN A 29 19.20 -21.98 -11.40
N HIS A 30 17.98 -21.49 -11.64
CA HIS A 30 17.72 -20.06 -11.79
C HIS A 30 17.55 -19.33 -10.45
N LEU A 31 17.33 -20.05 -9.35
CA LEU A 31 17.01 -19.46 -8.05
C LEU A 31 18.08 -18.50 -7.50
N PRO A 32 19.40 -18.78 -7.55
CA PRO A 32 20.41 -17.85 -7.02
C PRO A 32 20.40 -16.50 -7.73
N LYS A 33 20.28 -16.53 -9.07
CA LYS A 33 20.17 -15.30 -9.88
C LYS A 33 18.89 -14.54 -9.53
N MET A 34 17.79 -15.26 -9.34
CA MET A 34 16.51 -14.66 -8.98
C MET A 34 16.55 -14.00 -7.59
N MET A 35 17.19 -14.64 -6.62
CA MET A 35 17.40 -14.10 -5.28
C MET A 35 18.25 -12.82 -5.30
N ALA A 36 19.31 -12.79 -6.11
CA ALA A 36 20.13 -11.59 -6.28
C ALA A 36 19.31 -10.43 -6.89
N LEU A 37 18.54 -10.70 -7.96
CA LEU A 37 17.68 -9.68 -8.58
C LEU A 37 16.59 -9.16 -7.62
N ALA A 38 16.04 -10.02 -6.78
CA ALA A 38 14.98 -9.68 -5.84
C ALA A 38 15.42 -8.72 -4.71
N GLN A 39 16.73 -8.55 -4.50
CA GLN A 39 17.25 -7.59 -3.50
C GLN A 39 16.97 -6.14 -3.90
N GLU A 40 16.99 -5.85 -5.20
CA GLU A 40 16.89 -4.48 -5.73
C GLU A 40 15.64 -4.27 -6.60
N ASN A 41 15.02 -5.35 -7.07
CA ASN A 41 13.87 -5.27 -7.96
C ASN A 41 12.59 -5.82 -7.30
N PRO A 42 11.59 -4.96 -7.02
CA PRO A 42 10.33 -5.38 -6.38
C PRO A 42 9.52 -6.38 -7.21
N MET A 43 9.57 -6.28 -8.55
CA MET A 43 8.94 -7.25 -9.45
C MET A 43 9.64 -8.60 -9.38
N ALA A 44 10.96 -8.60 -9.24
CA ALA A 44 11.69 -9.84 -9.04
C ALA A 44 11.32 -10.49 -7.71
N LEU A 45 11.22 -9.72 -6.63
CA LEU A 45 10.75 -10.23 -5.35
C LEU A 45 9.32 -10.79 -5.43
N TYR A 46 8.44 -10.14 -6.19
CA TYR A 46 7.09 -10.64 -6.50
C TYR A 46 7.14 -12.01 -7.22
N HIS A 47 7.94 -12.14 -8.28
CA HIS A 47 8.09 -13.43 -8.97
C HIS A 47 8.73 -14.51 -8.11
N LEU A 48 9.70 -14.16 -7.25
CA LEU A 48 10.35 -15.09 -6.33
C LEU A 48 9.36 -15.69 -5.34
N ALA A 49 8.42 -14.89 -4.83
CA ALA A 49 7.44 -15.37 -3.85
C ALA A 49 6.59 -16.54 -4.36
N HIS A 50 6.35 -16.63 -5.67
CA HIS A 50 5.53 -17.69 -6.28
C HIS A 50 6.16 -19.09 -6.18
N ILE A 51 7.42 -19.23 -5.73
CA ILE A 51 7.95 -20.55 -5.38
C ILE A 51 7.28 -21.14 -4.12
N TYR A 52 6.68 -20.28 -3.29
CA TYR A 52 6.01 -20.69 -2.07
C TYR A 52 4.53 -20.94 -2.33
N PRO A 53 3.89 -21.89 -1.61
CA PRO A 53 2.45 -22.06 -1.68
C PRO A 53 1.71 -20.76 -1.31
N PRO A 54 0.63 -20.37 -2.01
CA PRO A 54 -0.09 -19.11 -1.75
C PRO A 54 -0.66 -18.97 -0.34
N THR A 55 -0.88 -20.09 0.35
CA THR A 55 -1.39 -20.13 1.74
C THR A 55 -0.29 -19.96 2.79
N SER A 56 0.98 -20.11 2.41
CA SER A 56 2.12 -20.08 3.32
C SER A 56 2.37 -18.69 3.91
N SER A 57 2.98 -18.65 5.10
CA SER A 57 3.40 -17.38 5.72
C SER A 57 4.51 -16.71 4.92
N GLN A 58 5.42 -17.50 4.34
CA GLN A 58 6.50 -17.02 3.48
C GLN A 58 5.96 -16.28 2.26
N TYR A 59 5.00 -16.88 1.53
CA TYR A 59 4.36 -16.22 0.40
C TYR A 59 3.78 -14.86 0.79
N LYS A 60 2.99 -14.81 1.87
CA LYS A 60 2.36 -13.57 2.35
C LYS A 60 3.40 -12.53 2.78
N GLN A 61 4.48 -12.94 3.44
CA GLN A 61 5.54 -12.05 3.88
C GLN A 61 6.32 -11.47 2.68
N THR A 62 6.71 -12.32 1.73
CA THR A 62 7.44 -11.89 0.53
C THR A 62 6.57 -11.00 -0.37
N MET A 63 5.28 -11.34 -0.55
CA MET A 63 4.32 -10.47 -1.24
C MET A 63 4.18 -9.11 -0.59
N ARG A 64 4.05 -9.06 0.74
CA ARG A 64 3.99 -7.81 1.48
C ARG A 64 5.27 -6.98 1.30
N GLN A 65 6.43 -7.62 1.33
CA GLN A 65 7.70 -6.94 1.10
C GLN A 65 7.77 -6.36 -0.31
N ALA A 66 7.42 -7.13 -1.34
CA ALA A 66 7.37 -6.64 -2.72
C ALA A 66 6.37 -5.47 -2.88
N ALA A 67 5.20 -5.55 -2.24
CA ALA A 67 4.20 -4.49 -2.25
C ALA A 67 4.73 -3.22 -1.58
N ASN A 68 5.38 -3.34 -0.41
CA ASN A 68 5.96 -2.20 0.30
C ASN A 68 7.11 -1.53 -0.47
N LEU A 69 7.80 -2.29 -1.34
CA LEU A 69 8.84 -1.77 -2.22
C LEU A 69 8.28 -1.17 -3.54
N GLY A 70 6.95 -1.11 -3.72
CA GLY A 70 6.34 -0.45 -4.87
C GLY A 70 5.86 -1.38 -5.99
N CYS A 71 5.90 -2.71 -5.82
CA CYS A 71 5.38 -3.62 -6.84
C CYS A 71 3.84 -3.58 -6.87
N THR A 72 3.25 -2.98 -7.91
CA THR A 72 1.79 -2.88 -8.11
C THR A 72 1.11 -4.25 -8.17
N ASN A 73 1.74 -5.24 -8.82
CA ASN A 73 1.26 -6.62 -8.87
C ASN A 73 1.15 -7.25 -7.47
N ALA A 74 2.17 -7.02 -6.63
CA ALA A 74 2.15 -7.50 -5.25
C ALA A 74 1.10 -6.76 -4.41
N MET A 75 0.96 -5.45 -4.59
CA MET A 75 -0.08 -4.65 -3.93
C MET A 75 -1.47 -5.21 -4.25
N LEU A 76 -1.75 -5.51 -5.52
CA LEU A 76 -3.04 -6.06 -5.94
C LEU A 76 -3.33 -7.40 -5.24
N VAL A 77 -2.35 -8.31 -5.21
CA VAL A 77 -2.46 -9.58 -4.48
C VAL A 77 -2.72 -9.34 -2.99
N MET A 78 -2.03 -8.38 -2.37
CA MET A 78 -2.26 -8.06 -0.97
C MET A 78 -3.66 -7.47 -0.74
N CYS A 79 -4.19 -6.67 -1.66
CA CYS A 79 -5.59 -6.21 -1.60
C CYS A 79 -6.57 -7.38 -1.62
N GLN A 80 -6.33 -8.41 -2.44
CA GLN A 80 -7.18 -9.61 -2.48
C GLN A 80 -7.10 -10.41 -1.17
N ILE A 81 -5.91 -10.56 -0.60
CA ILE A 81 -5.71 -11.33 0.64
C ILE A 81 -6.34 -10.59 1.84
N LEU A 82 -6.07 -9.29 1.95
CA LEU A 82 -6.47 -8.47 3.09
C LEU A 82 -7.92 -7.97 2.98
N GLY A 83 -8.43 -7.76 1.77
CA GLY A 83 -9.81 -7.31 1.52
C GLY A 83 -10.88 -8.33 1.90
N LYS A 84 -10.51 -9.60 2.05
CA LYS A 84 -11.36 -10.69 2.57
C LYS A 84 -11.34 -10.80 4.10
N SER A 85 -10.44 -10.08 4.77
CA SER A 85 -10.31 -10.11 6.23
C SER A 85 -11.42 -9.30 6.89
N THR A 86 -11.86 -9.73 8.07
CA THR A 86 -12.76 -8.95 8.94
C THR A 86 -12.00 -8.01 9.87
N GLU A 87 -10.67 -8.12 9.93
CA GLU A 87 -9.83 -7.32 10.80
C GLU A 87 -9.68 -5.88 10.26
N PRO A 88 -10.05 -4.84 11.05
CA PRO A 88 -9.97 -3.45 10.58
C PRO A 88 -8.55 -3.04 10.15
N GLY A 89 -7.53 -3.60 10.79
CA GLY A 89 -6.13 -3.33 10.46
C GLY A 89 -5.72 -3.85 9.07
N ASP A 90 -6.27 -4.99 8.65
CA ASP A 90 -6.02 -5.56 7.33
C ASP A 90 -6.74 -4.76 6.24
N LEU A 91 -8.00 -4.40 6.47
CA LEU A 91 -8.77 -3.56 5.55
C LEU A 91 -8.13 -2.19 5.36
N LYS A 92 -7.59 -1.59 6.42
CA LYS A 92 -6.84 -0.32 6.33
C LYS A 92 -5.59 -0.46 5.47
N LYS A 93 -4.84 -1.54 5.61
CA LYS A 93 -3.66 -1.83 4.77
C LYS A 93 -4.05 -2.08 3.31
N ALA A 94 -5.13 -2.84 3.06
CA ALA A 94 -5.65 -3.06 1.71
C ALA A 94 -6.03 -1.72 1.04
N ALA A 95 -6.78 -0.86 1.74
CA ALA A 95 -7.16 0.45 1.24
C ALA A 95 -5.94 1.37 0.98
N HIS A 96 -4.90 1.27 1.81
CA HIS A 96 -3.63 1.95 1.56
C HIS A 96 -2.98 1.47 0.25
N TYR A 97 -2.90 0.16 0.01
CA TYR A 97 -2.36 -0.39 -1.24
C TYR A 97 -3.19 0.00 -2.47
N VAL A 98 -4.52 0.02 -2.39
CA VAL A 98 -5.37 0.54 -3.47
C VAL A 98 -5.03 2.00 -3.78
N THR A 99 -4.83 2.83 -2.75
CA THR A 99 -4.43 4.23 -2.94
C THR A 99 -3.08 4.35 -3.65
N MET A 100 -2.11 3.49 -3.30
CA MET A 100 -0.80 3.44 -3.96
C MET A 100 -0.91 2.98 -5.41
N ILE A 101 -1.72 1.95 -5.70
CA ILE A 101 -2.00 1.50 -7.07
C ILE A 101 -2.60 2.65 -7.91
N ASN A 102 -3.59 3.37 -7.37
CA ASN A 102 -4.23 4.47 -8.09
C ASN A 102 -3.28 5.62 -8.43
N LYS A 103 -2.23 5.80 -7.63
CA LYS A 103 -1.16 6.79 -7.86
C LYS A 103 -0.05 6.31 -8.80
N SER A 104 0.03 5.01 -9.10
CA SER A 104 1.04 4.46 -10.03
C SER A 104 0.71 4.80 -11.49
N ASP A 105 1.56 4.44 -12.44
CA ASP A 105 1.28 4.56 -13.88
C ASP A 105 0.73 3.27 -14.50
N ASP A 106 0.45 2.25 -13.69
CA ASP A 106 0.01 0.92 -14.14
C ASP A 106 -1.51 0.88 -14.37
N SER A 107 -1.95 1.27 -15.56
CA SER A 107 -3.37 1.36 -15.93
C SER A 107 -4.12 0.04 -15.77
N TYR A 108 -3.48 -1.07 -16.15
CA TYR A 108 -4.09 -2.39 -16.01
C TYR A 108 -4.33 -2.75 -14.54
N ILE A 109 -3.32 -2.57 -13.67
CA ILE A 109 -3.48 -2.90 -12.25
C ILE A 109 -4.47 -1.95 -11.55
N LYS A 110 -4.60 -0.69 -11.99
CA LYS A 110 -5.66 0.22 -11.53
C LYS A 110 -7.06 -0.32 -11.81
N GLU A 111 -7.29 -0.79 -13.03
CA GLU A 111 -8.59 -1.38 -13.40
C GLU A 111 -8.89 -2.62 -12.56
N GLN A 112 -7.92 -3.50 -12.37
CA GLN A 112 -8.08 -4.68 -11.52
C GLN A 112 -8.35 -4.30 -10.06
N ALA A 113 -7.67 -3.29 -9.52
CA ALA A 113 -7.91 -2.81 -8.17
C ALA A 113 -9.32 -2.24 -8.00
N LYS A 114 -9.84 -1.52 -9.01
CA LYS A 114 -11.22 -1.03 -9.01
C LYS A 114 -12.23 -2.18 -8.93
N LEU A 115 -12.05 -3.22 -9.73
CA LEU A 115 -12.90 -4.41 -9.68
C LEU A 115 -12.91 -5.07 -8.30
N LEU A 116 -11.75 -5.15 -7.62
CA LEU A 116 -11.67 -5.70 -6.26
C LEU A 116 -12.40 -4.84 -5.22
N VAL A 117 -12.34 -3.52 -5.36
CA VAL A 117 -13.07 -2.60 -4.47
C VAL A 117 -14.58 -2.79 -4.64
N ASP A 118 -15.05 -2.94 -5.88
CA ASP A 118 -16.45 -3.21 -6.19
C ASP A 118 -16.90 -4.59 -5.63
N GLU A 119 -16.02 -5.59 -5.63
CA GLU A 119 -16.27 -6.93 -5.08
C GLU A 119 -16.32 -6.97 -3.54
N TYR A 120 -15.56 -6.10 -2.84
CA TYR A 120 -15.41 -6.13 -1.38
C TYR A 120 -15.98 -4.86 -0.71
N PRO A 121 -17.26 -4.85 -0.30
CA PRO A 121 -17.90 -3.68 0.33
C PRO A 121 -17.18 -3.15 1.57
N GLN A 122 -16.52 -4.02 2.34
CA GLN A 122 -15.76 -3.63 3.52
C GLN A 122 -14.50 -2.82 3.15
N LEU A 123 -13.86 -3.16 2.03
CA LEU A 123 -12.73 -2.42 1.48
C LEU A 123 -13.18 -1.04 0.98
N THR A 124 -14.33 -0.95 0.33
CA THR A 124 -14.93 0.33 -0.09
C THR A 124 -15.17 1.26 1.09
N ARG A 125 -15.69 0.75 2.21
CA ARG A 125 -15.87 1.54 3.44
C ARG A 125 -14.54 2.03 4.00
N ALA A 126 -13.54 1.14 4.09
CA ALA A 126 -12.21 1.49 4.57
C ALA A 126 -11.53 2.56 3.69
N LEU A 127 -11.74 2.54 2.38
CA LEU A 127 -11.27 3.58 1.46
C LEU A 127 -11.94 4.93 1.72
N GLN A 128 -13.27 4.93 1.87
CA GLN A 128 -14.02 6.16 2.17
C GLN A 128 -13.57 6.78 3.49
N GLU A 129 -13.32 5.97 4.51
CA GLU A 129 -12.81 6.41 5.82
C GLU A 129 -11.42 7.04 5.73
N GLN A 130 -10.53 6.53 4.87
CA GLN A 130 -9.21 7.15 4.65
C GLN A 130 -9.27 8.49 3.92
N THR A 131 -10.26 8.67 3.03
CA THR A 131 -10.44 9.93 2.29
C THR A 131 -11.13 11.04 3.09
N LYS A 132 -11.78 10.71 4.22
CA LYS A 132 -12.37 11.74 5.09
C LYS A 132 -11.22 12.55 5.71
N PRO A 133 -11.14 13.88 5.46
CA PRO A 133 -10.20 14.70 6.20
C PRO A 133 -10.52 14.56 7.69
N ASN A 134 -9.51 14.30 8.51
CA ASN A 134 -9.61 14.26 9.98
C ASN A 134 -10.02 15.64 10.49
N LEU A 135 -11.30 15.99 10.35
CA LEU A 135 -11.90 17.21 10.89
C LEU A 135 -12.05 17.15 12.42
N SER A 136 -11.66 16.06 13.08
CA SER A 136 -11.89 15.86 14.52
C SER A 136 -10.67 16.13 15.42
N TYR A 137 -9.51 16.53 14.89
CA TYR A 137 -8.31 16.75 15.74
C TYR A 137 -8.13 18.21 16.20
N SER A 138 -8.87 19.18 15.65
CA SER A 138 -8.73 20.59 16.04
C SER A 138 -9.72 21.09 17.10
N LEU A 139 -10.71 20.29 17.48
CA LEU A 139 -11.75 20.71 18.45
C LEU A 139 -11.57 20.14 19.87
N ALA A 140 -10.76 19.09 20.05
CA ALA A 140 -10.66 18.40 21.35
C ALA A 140 -9.62 18.96 22.33
N HIS A 141 -8.78 19.93 21.93
CA HIS A 141 -7.71 20.47 22.77
C HIS A 141 -7.94 21.89 23.32
N ARG A 142 -9.16 22.43 23.25
CA ARG A 142 -9.49 23.78 23.74
C ARG A 142 -9.98 23.86 25.19
N PHE A 143 -9.65 22.89 26.04
CA PHE A 143 -10.06 22.87 27.45
C PHE A 143 -9.13 23.67 28.39
N PHE A 144 -7.91 24.03 27.95
CA PHE A 144 -6.93 24.75 28.77
C PHE A 144 -6.26 25.91 28.02
N THR A 145 -7.04 26.75 27.35
CA THR A 145 -6.55 28.09 26.99
C THR A 145 -6.80 29.00 28.18
N PRO A 146 -5.77 29.59 28.83
CA PRO A 146 -5.99 30.71 29.73
C PRO A 146 -6.68 31.80 28.91
N GLN A 147 -7.82 32.31 29.40
CA GLN A 147 -8.35 33.57 28.89
C GLN A 147 -7.28 34.62 29.16
N GLN A 148 -6.66 35.14 28.11
CA GLN A 148 -5.89 36.37 28.20
C GLN A 148 -6.90 37.44 28.61
N GLU A 149 -6.85 37.83 29.88
CA GLU A 149 -7.61 38.97 30.39
C GLU A 149 -7.31 40.16 29.48
N LYS A 150 -8.38 40.82 29.04
CA LYS A 150 -8.28 42.08 28.29
C LYS A 150 -7.57 43.09 29.18
N GLU A 151 -6.29 43.30 28.94
CA GLU A 151 -5.63 44.55 29.31
C GLU A 151 -6.26 45.65 28.44
N GLU A 152 -7.01 46.50 29.12
CA GLU A 152 -7.64 47.70 28.58
C GLU A 152 -6.56 48.57 27.94
N SER A 153 -6.63 48.69 26.62
CA SER A 153 -5.86 49.66 25.84
C SER A 153 -6.45 51.05 26.09
N LEU A 154 -6.04 51.66 27.21
CA LEU A 154 -6.21 53.08 27.49
C LEU A 154 -4.95 53.83 27.03
N GLU A 155 -4.78 53.97 25.72
CA GLU A 155 -4.01 55.08 25.15
C GLU A 155 -4.77 55.66 23.96
N LEU A 156 -5.72 56.53 24.29
CA LEU A 156 -6.33 57.47 23.37
C LEU A 156 -6.05 58.87 23.94
N MET A 157 -4.83 59.36 23.74
CA MET A 157 -4.59 60.80 23.67
C MET A 157 -4.22 61.17 22.24
N GLN A 158 -5.28 61.55 21.52
CA GLN A 158 -5.23 62.35 20.32
C GLN A 158 -4.45 63.64 20.61
N THR A 159 -3.29 63.79 20.00
CA THR A 159 -2.73 65.12 19.73
C THR A 159 -3.52 65.72 18.56
N VAL A 160 -4.54 66.50 18.92
CA VAL A 160 -5.18 67.43 17.99
C VAL A 160 -4.24 68.60 17.79
N ALA A 161 -3.63 68.70 16.61
CA ALA A 161 -3.05 69.94 16.10
C ALA A 161 -3.82 70.34 14.83
N CYS A 162 -4.84 71.18 15.00
CA CYS A 162 -5.48 71.91 13.92
C CYS A 162 -4.79 73.27 13.74
N LYS A 163 -4.20 73.44 12.55
CA LYS A 163 -3.94 74.64 11.72
C LYS A 163 -3.86 76.05 12.34
N GLY A 164 -2.80 76.76 11.95
CA GLY A 164 -2.65 78.21 11.90
C GLY A 164 -1.37 78.58 11.18
#